data_AF-A0A4Y7T9U0-F1
#
_entry.id   AF-A0A4Y7T9U0-F1
#
_cell.length_a   1.000
_cell.length_b   1.000
_cell.length_c   1.000
_cell.angle_alpha   90.00
_cell.angle_beta   90.00
_cell.angle_gamma   90.00
#
_symmetry.space_group_name_H-M   'P 1'
#
loop_
_entity.id
_entity.type
_entity.pdbx_description
1 polymer ?
#
loop_
_entity_poly.entity_id
_entity_poly.type
_entity_poly.pdbx_seq_one_letter_code
_entity_poly.pdbx_strand_id
1 'polypeptide(L)'
;MATVDPAAQRLFILEYRSRRVLVAPPMHYNELQQSIHRHFPEIPSNHHISYHTRDLQISEGSFVEVSPDVWGIVMPMLRKLEVRSAYPTPSSLPAPLETIEPSTISTPISLSPSTSRSLSIVVLGQTGRRIQLQVFPSHTIDDIKAMVQDSEGIPPDQQEFIWAGRQLMDEWTVGAVGITTGSVIHLIQRLRIGKPVIYLLPPFGRHVEATVKLSLVPEWKFDAVYPVVPVTTSPTGDQTLQWNVEASPDGTLLEKNAGLRVSYLFWEAEAFKAHGEPFSPLPSPTDEQGSFDIEPTFIPNQPHLDPTNSVALDVSKITPYLDTTLKSLGLQTEARTSFITYWLPAFLRHPYIALRFLPQAVYEKAAPLEVSPVPDVTVRVFMLFQGLKEKDAQRMWGTANSTIDWKSVVGLGEQSLADDSLFRVVEWGGMEILQ
;
A
#
# COMPACT_ATOMS: atom_id res chain seq x y z
N MET A 1 20.98 -47.38 -16.26
CA MET A 1 20.30 -46.13 -15.86
C MET A 1 20.11 -46.19 -14.36
N ALA A 2 20.94 -45.48 -13.61
CA ALA A 2 20.90 -45.51 -12.16
C ALA A 2 19.65 -44.75 -11.67
N THR A 3 18.80 -45.46 -10.95
CA THR A 3 17.67 -44.94 -10.18
C THR A 3 18.21 -43.99 -9.11
N VAL A 4 17.85 -42.71 -9.18
CA VAL A 4 18.15 -41.74 -8.13
C VAL A 4 17.12 -41.94 -7.01
N ASP A 5 17.64 -42.23 -5.82
CA ASP A 5 16.96 -42.42 -4.55
C ASP A 5 16.14 -41.16 -4.15
N PRO A 6 14.84 -41.27 -3.79
CA PRO A 6 14.03 -40.13 -3.38
C PRO A 6 14.43 -39.54 -2.02
N ALA A 7 15.39 -40.15 -1.30
CA ALA A 7 15.96 -39.66 -0.05
C ALA A 7 17.31 -38.93 -0.22
N ALA A 8 17.55 -38.27 -1.37
CA ALA A 8 18.60 -37.26 -1.47
C ALA A 8 18.28 -36.10 -0.50
N GLN A 9 18.77 -36.23 0.75
CA GLN A 9 18.64 -35.26 1.83
C GLN A 9 18.84 -33.86 1.29
N ARG A 10 17.76 -33.07 1.25
CA ARG A 10 17.84 -31.63 0.93
C ARG A 10 18.59 -30.95 2.07
N LEU A 11 19.91 -30.83 1.90
CA LEU A 11 20.78 -30.16 2.87
C LEU A 11 20.35 -28.70 3.01
N PHE A 12 20.27 -28.24 4.26
CA PHE A 12 19.74 -26.93 4.62
C PHE A 12 20.83 -26.09 5.29
N ILE A 13 21.02 -24.84 4.87
CA ILE A 13 22.06 -23.97 5.43
C ILE A 13 21.45 -23.00 6.44
N LEU A 14 21.94 -23.08 7.67
CA LEU A 14 21.72 -22.05 8.68
C LEU A 14 22.89 -21.08 8.70
N GLU A 15 22.59 -19.79 8.71
CA GLU A 15 23.59 -18.73 8.75
C GLU A 15 23.31 -17.78 9.90
N TYR A 16 24.30 -17.55 10.76
CA TYR A 16 24.24 -16.52 11.79
C TYR A 16 25.52 -15.68 11.70
N ARG A 17 25.36 -14.36 11.49
CA ARG A 17 26.45 -13.40 11.23
C ARG A 17 27.31 -13.83 10.04
N SER A 18 28.47 -14.46 10.27
CA SER A 18 29.38 -14.94 9.23
C SER A 18 29.59 -16.45 9.27
N ARG A 19 28.90 -17.16 10.18
CA ARG A 19 29.04 -18.59 10.39
C ARG A 19 27.91 -19.33 9.71
N ARG A 20 28.26 -20.29 8.84
CA ARG A 20 27.32 -21.11 8.07
C ARG A 20 27.45 -22.56 8.50
N VAL A 21 26.33 -23.19 8.80
CA VAL A 21 26.26 -24.60 9.21
C VAL A 21 25.27 -25.33 8.33
N LEU A 22 25.69 -26.48 7.83
CA LEU A 22 24.86 -27.34 7.00
C LEU A 22 24.19 -28.38 7.91
N VAL A 23 22.87 -28.41 7.90
CA VAL A 23 22.04 -29.24 8.77
C VAL A 23 21.00 -30.02 7.98
N ALA A 24 20.42 -31.04 8.60
CA ALA A 24 19.21 -31.66 8.09
C ALA A 24 18.05 -30.65 8.11
N PRO A 25 17.15 -30.67 7.12
CA PRO A 25 16.02 -29.73 7.04
C PRO A 25 15.07 -29.97 8.24
N PRO A 26 14.84 -28.97 9.10
CA PRO A 26 13.98 -29.13 10.27
C PRO A 26 12.51 -29.17 9.84
N MET A 27 11.83 -30.28 10.10
CA MET A 27 10.44 -30.48 9.66
C MET A 27 9.46 -29.63 10.46
N HIS A 28 9.83 -29.29 11.70
CA HIS A 28 9.02 -28.46 12.59
C HIS A 28 9.82 -27.24 13.08
N TYR A 29 9.13 -26.13 13.30
CA TYR A 29 9.73 -24.88 13.76
C TYR A 29 10.46 -25.02 15.12
N ASN A 30 9.97 -25.91 16.01
CA ASN A 30 10.61 -26.20 17.28
C ASN A 30 11.96 -26.94 17.11
N GLU A 31 12.08 -27.80 16.10
CA GLU A 31 13.34 -28.49 15.79
C GLU A 31 14.38 -27.50 15.27
N LEU A 32 13.94 -26.50 14.48
CA LEU A 32 14.78 -25.38 14.04
C LEU A 32 15.34 -24.63 15.25
N GLN A 33 14.49 -24.22 16.20
CA GLN A 33 14.91 -23.53 17.42
C GLN A 33 15.95 -24.32 18.23
N GLN A 34 15.76 -25.63 18.38
CA GLN A 34 16.72 -26.51 19.06
C GLN A 34 18.04 -26.63 18.28
N SER A 35 17.97 -26.70 16.95
CA SER A 35 19.14 -26.75 16.07
C SER A 35 19.97 -25.46 16.17
N ILE A 36 19.32 -24.29 16.28
CA ILE A 36 20.00 -23.00 16.48
C ILE A 36 20.81 -23.00 17.78
N HIS A 37 20.17 -23.32 18.90
CA HIS A 37 20.86 -23.32 20.20
C HIS A 37 22.00 -24.34 20.26
N ARG A 38 21.91 -25.44 19.51
CA ARG A 38 22.97 -26.45 19.40
C ARG A 38 24.15 -25.96 18.56
N HIS A 39 23.90 -25.30 17.44
CA HIS A 39 24.95 -24.93 16.48
C HIS A 39 25.51 -23.52 16.69
N PHE A 40 24.73 -22.60 17.27
CA PHE A 40 25.10 -21.23 17.57
C PHE A 40 24.90 -20.92 19.07
N PRO A 41 25.70 -21.54 19.98
CA PRO A 41 25.59 -21.31 21.43
C PRO A 41 25.91 -19.86 21.84
N GLU A 42 26.50 -19.06 20.93
CA GLU A 42 26.75 -17.64 21.10
C GLU A 42 25.48 -16.76 21.13
N ILE A 43 24.32 -17.29 20.72
CA ILE A 43 23.04 -16.57 20.76
C ILE A 43 22.49 -16.61 22.20
N PRO A 44 22.33 -15.46 22.88
CA PRO A 44 21.80 -15.43 24.24
C PRO A 44 20.36 -15.96 24.28
N SER A 45 20.04 -16.81 25.27
CA SER A 45 18.69 -17.40 25.42
C SER A 45 17.58 -16.38 25.70
N ASN A 46 17.94 -15.14 26.04
CA ASN A 46 17.01 -14.04 26.29
C ASN A 46 16.79 -13.14 25.06
N HIS A 47 17.43 -13.40 23.92
CA HIS A 47 17.23 -12.63 22.69
C HIS A 47 16.01 -13.11 21.91
N HIS A 48 15.33 -12.17 21.25
CA HIS A 48 14.33 -12.51 20.24
C HIS A 48 15.06 -12.99 18.98
N ILE A 49 14.74 -14.20 18.52
CA ILE A 49 15.35 -14.81 17.33
C ILE A 49 14.33 -14.75 16.19
N SER A 50 14.70 -14.11 15.09
CA SER A 50 13.93 -14.10 13.84
C SER A 50 14.67 -14.82 12.72
N TYR A 51 13.91 -15.34 11.77
CA TYR A 51 14.41 -16.21 10.70
C TYR A 51 14.14 -15.61 9.34
N HIS A 52 15.17 -15.38 8.54
CA HIS A 52 15.08 -14.59 7.32
C HIS A 52 15.53 -15.40 6.11
N THR A 53 14.88 -15.24 4.95
CA THR A 53 15.28 -15.93 3.70
C THR A 53 15.11 -15.05 2.47
N ARG A 54 15.88 -15.36 1.42
CA ARG A 54 15.78 -14.78 0.06
C ARG A 54 15.44 -15.84 -1.00
N ASP A 55 15.25 -17.09 -0.58
CA ASP A 55 15.11 -18.22 -1.52
C ASP A 55 13.71 -18.31 -2.14
N LEU A 56 12.76 -17.55 -1.61
CA LEU A 56 11.38 -17.52 -2.08
C LEU A 56 11.24 -16.50 -3.21
N GLN A 57 10.54 -16.84 -4.29
CA GLN A 57 10.29 -15.89 -5.39
C GLN A 57 9.56 -14.64 -4.91
N ILE A 58 8.62 -14.80 -3.97
CA ILE A 58 7.89 -13.71 -3.32
C ILE A 58 8.77 -12.77 -2.47
N SER A 59 10.04 -13.13 -2.23
CA SER A 59 10.96 -12.28 -1.48
C SER A 59 11.65 -11.22 -2.36
N GLU A 60 11.52 -11.32 -3.70
CA GLU A 60 12.11 -10.39 -4.67
C GLU A 60 13.61 -10.10 -4.45
N GLY A 61 14.34 -11.05 -3.85
CA GLY A 61 15.76 -10.93 -3.52
C GLY A 61 16.07 -10.22 -2.19
N SER A 62 15.04 -9.74 -1.49
CA SER A 62 15.10 -9.15 -0.14
C SER A 62 14.95 -10.21 0.96
N PHE A 63 15.51 -9.94 2.14
CA PHE A 63 15.35 -10.85 3.29
C PHE A 63 13.94 -10.67 3.88
N VAL A 64 13.16 -11.75 3.87
CA VAL A 64 11.82 -11.79 4.46
C VAL A 64 11.82 -12.69 5.69
N GLU A 65 11.16 -12.24 6.76
CA GLU A 65 10.98 -13.03 7.97
C GLU A 65 10.00 -14.19 7.76
N VAL A 66 10.41 -15.39 8.15
CA VAL A 66 9.62 -16.61 8.13
C VAL A 66 9.00 -16.82 9.50
N SER A 67 7.69 -16.56 9.61
CA SER A 67 6.94 -16.79 10.84
C SER A 67 6.70 -18.29 11.10
N PRO A 68 6.41 -18.70 12.36
CA PRO A 68 6.08 -20.08 12.69
C PRO A 68 4.89 -20.63 11.89
N ASP A 69 3.88 -19.80 11.62
CA ASP A 69 2.60 -20.20 11.02
C ASP A 69 2.74 -20.64 9.56
N VAL A 70 3.74 -20.11 8.85
CA VAL A 70 3.98 -20.44 7.44
C VAL A 70 5.11 -21.47 7.26
N TRP A 71 5.79 -21.86 8.35
CA TRP A 71 6.97 -22.74 8.30
C TRP A 71 6.73 -24.03 7.52
N GLY A 72 5.60 -24.72 7.78
CA GLY A 72 5.28 -25.98 7.11
C GLY A 72 5.08 -25.84 5.59
N ILE A 73 4.68 -24.65 5.12
CA ILE A 73 4.46 -24.36 3.70
C ILE A 73 5.78 -24.00 3.01
N VAL A 74 6.59 -23.16 3.66
CA VAL A 74 7.80 -22.61 3.03
C VAL A 74 9.01 -23.52 3.18
N MET A 75 9.15 -24.27 4.27
CA MET A 75 10.32 -25.11 4.57
C MET A 75 10.73 -25.98 3.37
N PRO A 76 9.82 -26.72 2.68
CA PRO A 76 10.21 -27.53 1.53
C PRO A 76 10.87 -26.76 0.38
N MET A 77 10.65 -25.44 0.31
CA MET A 77 11.16 -24.54 -0.72
C MET A 77 12.48 -23.86 -0.31
N LEU A 78 12.84 -23.86 0.98
CA LEU A 78 14.01 -23.16 1.49
C LEU A 78 15.29 -24.00 1.34
N ARG A 79 16.39 -23.34 0.98
CA ARG A 79 17.75 -23.92 0.96
C ARG A 79 18.66 -23.27 2.01
N LYS A 80 18.39 -22.01 2.34
CA LYS A 80 19.15 -21.18 3.26
C LYS A 80 18.20 -20.35 4.14
N LEU A 81 18.56 -20.26 5.41
CA LEU A 81 17.91 -19.40 6.39
C LEU A 81 18.96 -18.62 7.18
N GLU A 82 18.81 -17.30 7.17
CA GLU A 82 19.58 -16.39 8.00
C GLU A 82 18.89 -16.23 9.37
N VAL A 83 19.64 -16.43 10.44
CA VAL A 83 19.21 -16.25 11.81
C VAL A 83 19.61 -14.85 12.23
N ARG A 84 18.65 -14.09 12.78
CA ARG A 84 18.89 -12.78 13.36
C ARG A 84 18.49 -12.81 14.82
N SER A 85 19.27 -12.14 15.67
CA SER A 85 19.01 -12.04 17.11
C SER A 85 18.95 -10.58 17.51
N ALA A 86 17.85 -10.14 18.12
CA ALA A 86 17.69 -8.81 18.68
C ALA A 86 17.60 -8.88 20.22
N TYR A 87 18.05 -7.82 20.89
CA TYR A 87 17.86 -7.70 22.34
C TYR A 87 16.35 -7.71 22.66
N PRO A 88 15.93 -8.36 23.75
CA PRO A 88 14.54 -8.29 24.18
C PRO A 88 14.20 -6.84 24.49
N THR A 89 13.20 -6.30 23.78
CA THR A 89 12.66 -4.97 24.06
C THR A 89 12.09 -4.99 25.49
N PRO A 90 12.55 -4.14 26.42
CA PRO A 90 12.03 -4.15 27.78
C PRO A 90 10.56 -3.69 27.77
N SER A 91 9.67 -4.66 27.98
CA SER A 91 8.24 -4.46 28.19
C SER A 91 8.00 -3.57 29.41
N SER A 92 7.11 -2.59 29.24
CA SER A 92 6.60 -1.61 30.20
C SER A 92 6.26 -2.18 31.58
N LEU A 93 6.83 -1.62 32.65
CA LEU A 93 6.25 -1.47 34.01
C LEU A 93 7.03 -0.36 34.80
N PRO A 94 6.40 0.28 35.81
CA PRO A 94 6.73 1.63 36.26
C PRO A 94 7.92 1.71 37.23
N ALA A 95 8.56 2.88 37.26
CA ALA A 95 9.70 3.20 38.11
C ALA A 95 9.38 3.13 39.62
N PRO A 96 10.35 2.67 40.44
CA PRO A 96 10.42 3.04 41.85
C PRO A 96 11.52 4.09 42.10
N LEU A 97 11.18 5.05 42.95
CA LEU A 97 12.08 6.00 43.61
C LEU A 97 12.94 5.31 44.66
N GLU A 98 14.16 5.85 44.83
CA GLU A 98 15.02 5.98 46.03
C GLU A 98 16.50 5.80 45.61
N THR A 99 17.58 6.31 46.22
CA THR A 99 17.94 7.42 47.13
C THR A 99 19.48 7.31 47.23
N ILE A 100 20.22 8.39 46.90
CA ILE A 100 21.57 8.89 47.36
C ILE A 100 22.53 7.86 48.06
N GLU A 101 23.81 7.66 47.66
CA GLU A 101 25.01 8.42 48.10
C GLU A 101 26.37 7.96 47.46
N PRO A 102 27.48 8.73 47.62
CA PRO A 102 28.57 8.86 46.62
C PRO A 102 29.92 8.21 47.01
N SER A 103 30.82 7.98 46.03
CA SER A 103 32.25 8.32 46.16
C SER A 103 33.09 8.09 44.88
N THR A 104 33.99 9.05 44.68
CA THR A 104 35.10 9.24 43.74
C THR A 104 36.06 8.07 43.51
N ILE A 105 36.62 7.96 42.28
CA ILE A 105 38.06 7.88 41.96
C ILE A 105 38.27 8.17 40.44
N SER A 106 39.35 8.90 40.14
CA SER A 106 39.69 9.52 38.85
C SER A 106 40.47 8.61 37.87
N THR A 107 40.08 8.66 36.58
CA THR A 107 40.90 8.64 35.31
C THR A 107 41.84 7.46 34.95
N PRO A 108 42.15 7.18 33.66
CA PRO A 108 42.11 8.10 32.51
C PRO A 108 41.34 7.63 31.26
N ILE A 109 41.15 8.64 30.42
CA ILE A 109 40.45 8.71 29.13
C ILE A 109 40.90 7.59 28.17
N SER A 110 39.94 6.73 27.80
CA SER A 110 39.98 5.95 26.57
C SER A 110 38.82 6.46 25.72
N LEU A 111 39.12 6.94 24.51
CA LEU A 111 38.16 7.42 23.52
C LEU A 111 37.18 6.29 23.17
N SER A 112 36.04 6.26 23.84
CA SER A 112 34.84 5.55 23.38
C SER A 112 34.01 6.49 22.52
N PRO A 113 33.36 5.99 21.44
CA PRO A 113 32.38 6.79 20.73
C PRO A 113 31.15 6.95 21.64
N SER A 114 31.08 8.07 22.36
CA SER A 114 29.80 8.63 22.83
C SER A 114 28.91 8.83 21.60
N THR A 115 27.65 8.41 21.50
CA THR A 115 26.59 8.40 22.52
C THR A 115 25.38 7.65 21.94
N SER A 116 24.87 6.58 22.56
CA SER A 116 23.49 6.11 22.30
C SER A 116 22.49 6.96 23.08
N ARG A 117 22.54 8.29 22.90
CA ARG A 117 21.49 9.18 23.41
C ARG A 117 20.35 9.16 22.41
N SER A 118 19.14 8.85 22.88
CA SER A 118 17.92 9.03 22.11
C SER A 118 17.73 10.52 21.80
N LEU A 119 17.43 10.81 20.54
CA LEU A 119 17.14 12.13 20.02
C LEU A 119 15.62 12.32 19.95
N SER A 120 15.13 13.47 20.38
CA SER A 120 13.72 13.82 20.21
C SER A 120 13.57 14.69 18.97
N ILE A 121 12.84 14.21 17.96
CA ILE A 121 12.58 14.94 16.71
C ILE A 121 11.09 15.19 16.52
N VAL A 122 10.74 16.12 15.64
CA VAL A 122 9.37 16.40 15.24
C VAL A 122 9.21 16.13 13.75
N VAL A 123 8.23 15.30 13.39
CA VAL A 123 7.75 15.18 12.01
C VAL A 123 6.51 16.07 11.85
N LEU A 124 6.54 16.97 10.88
CA LEU A 124 5.46 17.91 10.58
C LEU A 124 4.73 17.45 9.32
N GLY A 125 3.48 17.04 9.46
CA GLY A 125 2.61 16.66 8.34
C GLY A 125 2.09 17.86 7.55
N GLN A 126 1.55 17.60 6.36
CA GLN A 126 1.05 18.64 5.43
C GLN A 126 -0.10 19.49 6.02
N THR A 127 -0.86 18.96 6.97
CA THR A 127 -1.96 19.66 7.66
C THR A 127 -1.48 20.50 8.86
N GLY A 128 -0.16 20.59 9.09
CA GLY A 128 0.44 21.26 10.25
C GLY A 128 0.47 20.39 11.51
N ARG A 129 0.03 19.12 11.43
CA ARG A 129 0.07 18.15 12.52
C ARG A 129 1.51 17.80 12.90
N ARG A 130 1.79 17.76 14.20
CA ARG A 130 3.14 17.51 14.75
C ARG A 130 3.20 16.14 15.42
N ILE A 131 4.11 15.29 14.95
CA ILE A 131 4.37 13.95 15.48
C ILE A 131 5.71 13.99 16.19
N GLN A 132 5.73 13.71 17.50
CA GLN A 132 6.98 13.63 18.25
C GLN A 132 7.52 12.21 18.26
N LEU A 133 8.76 12.01 17.81
CA LEU A 133 9.41 10.71 17.76
C LEU A 133 10.70 10.72 18.58
N GLN A 134 10.98 9.60 19.24
CA GLN A 134 12.26 9.32 19.90
C GLN A 134 13.08 8.40 19.02
N VAL A 135 14.16 8.91 18.44
CA VAL A 135 14.97 8.20 17.45
C VAL A 135 16.40 8.03 17.92
N PHE A 136 17.11 7.03 17.41
CA PHE A 136 18.54 6.88 17.65
C PHE A 136 19.34 7.43 16.46
N PRO A 137 20.56 7.95 16.66
CA PRO A 137 21.43 8.36 15.56
C PRO A 137 21.71 7.24 14.54
N SER A 138 21.58 5.97 14.97
CA SER A 138 21.76 4.78 14.13
C SER A 138 20.52 4.41 13.32
N HIS A 139 19.34 4.94 13.63
CA HIS A 139 18.15 4.69 12.83
C HIS A 139 18.35 5.24 11.43
N THR A 140 17.86 4.49 10.46
CA THR A 140 17.73 4.92 9.07
C THR A 140 16.51 5.82 8.91
N ILE A 141 16.39 6.47 7.76
CA ILE A 141 15.20 7.21 7.39
C ILE A 141 14.01 6.25 7.19
N ASP A 142 14.25 5.06 6.66
CA ASP A 142 13.25 3.99 6.56
C ASP A 142 12.68 3.60 7.94
N ASP A 143 13.55 3.48 8.96
CA ASP A 143 13.10 3.23 10.33
C ASP A 143 12.19 4.36 10.85
N ILE A 144 12.52 5.63 10.56
CA ILE A 144 11.65 6.76 10.94
C ILE A 144 10.31 6.69 10.21
N LYS A 145 10.31 6.33 8.93
CA LYS A 145 9.07 6.16 8.16
C LYS A 145 8.19 5.06 8.73
N ALA A 146 8.77 3.92 9.11
CA ALA A 146 8.05 2.86 9.81
C ALA A 146 7.46 3.36 11.14
N MET A 147 8.21 4.13 11.93
CA MET A 147 7.69 4.74 13.16
C MET A 147 6.53 5.71 12.90
N VAL A 148 6.60 6.50 11.82
CA VAL A 148 5.49 7.37 11.39
C VAL A 148 4.30 6.53 10.94
N GLN A 149 4.51 5.44 10.20
CA GLN A 149 3.47 4.49 9.81
C GLN A 149 2.76 3.93 11.04
N ASP A 150 3.50 3.51 12.07
CA ASP A 150 2.89 2.99 13.30
C ASP A 150 2.06 4.06 14.02
N SER A 151 2.46 5.33 13.93
CA SER A 151 1.78 6.44 14.60
C SER A 151 0.58 7.01 13.81
N GLU A 152 0.65 7.03 12.48
CA GLU A 152 -0.29 7.73 11.60
C GLU A 152 -0.97 6.82 10.56
N GLY A 153 -0.50 5.59 10.39
CA GLY A 153 -1.02 4.64 9.41
C GLY A 153 -0.55 4.88 7.97
N ILE A 154 0.34 5.84 7.74
CA ILE A 154 0.84 6.20 6.40
C ILE A 154 1.92 5.20 5.96
N PRO A 155 1.77 4.48 4.83
CA PRO A 155 2.78 3.56 4.31
C PRO A 155 4.15 4.23 4.05
N PRO A 156 5.30 3.57 4.33
CA PRO A 156 6.63 4.17 4.17
C PRO A 156 6.95 4.62 2.73
N ASP A 157 6.44 3.90 1.74
CA ASP A 157 6.55 4.21 0.30
C ASP A 157 5.70 5.42 -0.13
N GLN A 158 4.75 5.82 0.72
CA GLN A 158 3.91 7.01 0.57
C GLN A 158 4.44 8.19 1.41
N GLN A 159 5.53 7.99 2.16
CA GLN A 159 6.15 9.05 2.95
C GLN A 159 7.38 9.60 2.22
N GLU A 160 7.43 10.91 2.08
CA GLU A 160 8.61 11.63 1.64
C GLU A 160 9.02 12.62 2.72
N PHE A 161 10.24 12.46 3.24
CA PHE A 161 10.77 13.33 4.28
C PHE A 161 11.70 14.37 3.69
N ILE A 162 11.45 15.64 4.04
CA ILE A 162 12.29 16.78 3.70
C ILE A 162 12.84 17.38 4.98
N TRP A 163 14.15 17.58 5.02
CA TRP A 163 14.81 18.28 6.12
C TRP A 163 15.84 19.27 5.57
N ALA A 164 15.83 20.50 6.10
CA ALA A 164 16.69 21.59 5.64
C ALA A 164 16.66 21.83 4.11
N GLY A 165 15.48 21.65 3.48
CA GLY A 165 15.30 21.80 2.04
C GLY A 165 15.82 20.63 1.20
N ARG A 166 16.25 19.53 1.82
CA ARG A 166 16.74 18.32 1.14
C ARG A 166 15.81 17.15 1.40
N GLN A 167 15.43 16.44 0.34
CA GLN A 167 14.75 15.16 0.44
C GLN A 167 15.70 14.11 1.04
N LEU A 168 15.20 13.37 2.03
CA LEU A 168 15.93 12.33 2.74
C LEU A 168 15.74 10.99 2.05
N MET A 169 16.82 10.23 1.89
CA MET A 169 16.81 8.90 1.29
C MET A 169 16.76 7.83 2.38
N ASP A 170 16.09 6.72 2.07
CA ASP A 170 15.72 5.67 3.03
C ASP A 170 16.95 5.04 3.69
N GLU A 171 18.04 4.87 2.95
CA GLU A 171 19.29 4.29 3.43
C GLU A 171 20.15 5.22 4.30
N TRP A 172 19.81 6.51 4.42
CA TRP A 172 20.58 7.44 5.26
C TRP A 172 20.26 7.24 6.73
N THR A 173 21.25 7.42 7.61
CA THR A 173 21.01 7.40 9.06
C THR A 173 20.82 8.81 9.61
N VAL A 174 20.02 8.93 10.68
CA VAL A 174 19.77 10.19 11.40
C VAL A 174 21.08 10.93 11.74
N GLY A 175 22.06 10.17 12.24
CA GLY A 175 23.39 10.70 12.58
C GLY A 175 24.18 11.16 11.35
N ALA A 176 24.12 10.41 10.24
CA ALA A 176 24.85 10.76 9.01
C ALA A 176 24.26 11.99 8.31
N VAL A 177 22.95 12.22 8.43
CA VAL A 177 22.27 13.41 7.90
C VAL A 177 22.54 14.64 8.77
N GLY A 178 22.93 14.45 10.04
CA GLY A 178 23.15 15.54 10.99
C GLY A 178 21.87 16.01 11.69
N ILE A 179 20.84 15.16 11.71
CA ILE A 179 19.59 15.44 12.43
C ILE A 179 19.86 15.34 13.93
N THR A 180 19.54 16.40 14.66
CA THR A 180 19.73 16.50 16.12
C THR A 180 18.40 16.59 16.86
N THR A 181 18.45 16.45 18.20
CA THR A 181 17.29 16.75 19.05
C THR A 181 16.72 18.14 18.74
N GLY A 182 15.39 18.21 18.61
CA GLY A 182 14.65 19.43 18.25
C GLY A 182 14.48 19.66 16.74
N SER A 183 15.10 18.83 15.89
CA SER A 183 14.95 18.95 14.43
C SER A 183 13.51 18.72 13.99
N VAL A 184 13.09 19.47 12.97
CA VAL A 184 11.76 19.36 12.35
C VAL A 184 11.91 18.80 10.94
N ILE A 185 11.43 17.58 10.72
CA ILE A 185 11.35 16.93 9.41
C ILE A 185 9.96 17.20 8.83
N HIS A 186 9.87 17.67 7.60
CA HIS A 186 8.61 17.84 6.90
C HIS A 186 8.22 16.54 6.21
N LEU A 187 7.02 16.04 6.49
CA LEU A 187 6.43 14.89 5.82
C LEU A 187 5.55 15.38 4.66
N ILE A 188 5.91 14.96 3.46
CA ILE A 188 5.05 15.00 2.28
C ILE A 188 4.46 13.60 2.11
N GLN A 189 3.14 13.52 2.13
CA GLN A 189 2.41 12.31 1.84
C GLN A 189 2.10 12.25 0.35
N ARG A 190 2.44 11.12 -0.27
CA ARG A 190 2.10 10.77 -1.65
C ARG A 190 0.84 9.92 -1.64
N LEU A 191 -0.23 10.43 -2.26
CA LEU A 191 -1.44 9.64 -2.43
C LEU A 191 -1.25 8.71 -3.62
N ARG A 192 -1.43 7.41 -3.44
CA ARG A 192 -1.41 6.44 -4.54
C ARG A 192 -2.82 5.98 -4.85
N ILE A 193 -3.11 5.87 -6.14
CA ILE A 193 -4.25 5.11 -6.63
C ILE A 193 -3.87 3.64 -6.59
N GLY A 194 -4.67 2.84 -5.89
CA GLY A 194 -4.46 1.41 -5.82
C GLY A 194 -5.10 0.68 -6.99
N LYS A 195 -4.23 0.12 -7.83
CA LYS A 195 -4.48 -0.86 -8.89
C LYS A 195 -5.87 -0.78 -9.54
N PRO A 196 -6.21 0.25 -10.35
CA PRO A 196 -7.38 0.13 -11.20
C PRO A 196 -7.19 -1.00 -12.21
N VAL A 197 -8.08 -1.99 -12.16
CA VAL A 197 -8.05 -3.18 -13.00
C VAL A 197 -9.17 -3.09 -14.03
N ILE A 198 -8.83 -3.28 -15.30
CA ILE A 198 -9.74 -3.22 -16.44
C ILE A 198 -9.90 -4.63 -17.04
N TYR A 199 -11.14 -5.10 -17.06
CA TYR A 199 -11.56 -6.32 -17.73
C TYR A 199 -12.26 -5.97 -19.04
N LEU A 200 -11.92 -6.69 -20.11
CA LEU A 200 -12.65 -6.65 -21.37
C LEU A 200 -13.40 -7.97 -21.51
N LEU A 201 -14.72 -7.91 -21.56
CA LEU A 201 -15.60 -9.06 -21.60
C LEU A 201 -16.31 -9.07 -22.96
N PRO A 202 -15.80 -9.84 -23.94
CA PRO A 202 -16.39 -9.88 -25.27
C PRO A 202 -17.77 -10.55 -25.27
N PRO A 203 -18.54 -10.38 -26.35
CA PRO A 203 -19.76 -11.13 -26.60
C PRO A 203 -19.52 -12.65 -26.57
N PHE A 204 -20.51 -13.40 -26.07
CA PHE A 204 -20.43 -14.84 -25.94
C PHE A 204 -19.90 -15.52 -27.22
N GLY A 205 -18.83 -16.30 -27.05
CA GLY A 205 -18.22 -17.10 -28.11
C GLY A 205 -17.48 -16.31 -29.19
N ARG A 206 -17.24 -15.00 -29.02
CA ARG A 206 -16.51 -14.17 -29.97
C ARG A 206 -15.23 -13.58 -29.39
N HIS A 207 -14.20 -13.50 -30.23
CA HIS A 207 -13.01 -12.73 -29.94
C HIS A 207 -13.26 -11.27 -30.35
N VAL A 208 -12.73 -10.33 -29.58
CA VAL A 208 -12.81 -8.90 -29.90
C VAL A 208 -11.40 -8.33 -29.91
N GLU A 209 -10.97 -7.82 -31.05
CA GLU A 209 -9.79 -6.98 -31.10
C GLU A 209 -10.15 -5.60 -30.57
N ALA A 210 -9.45 -5.15 -29.53
CA ALA A 210 -9.73 -3.89 -28.87
C ALA A 210 -8.46 -3.05 -28.70
N THR A 211 -8.62 -1.75 -28.91
CA THR A 211 -7.67 -0.73 -28.49
C THR A 211 -8.20 -0.06 -27.23
N VAL A 212 -7.39 -0.02 -26.18
CA VAL A 212 -7.73 0.59 -24.89
C VAL A 212 -6.74 1.72 -24.65
N LYS A 213 -7.23 2.95 -24.70
CA LYS A 213 -6.43 4.16 -24.48
C LYS A 213 -6.86 4.82 -23.18
N LEU A 214 -5.92 5.07 -22.30
CA LEU A 214 -6.15 5.67 -21.00
C LEU A 214 -5.33 6.95 -20.89
N SER A 215 -5.98 8.02 -20.42
CA SER A 215 -5.32 9.29 -20.13
C SER A 215 -5.53 9.69 -18.67
N LEU A 216 -4.62 10.46 -18.11
CA LEU A 216 -4.69 11.02 -16.75
C LEU A 216 -4.57 12.53 -16.82
N VAL A 217 -5.32 13.20 -15.95
CA VAL A 217 -5.16 14.64 -15.68
C VAL A 217 -3.79 14.93 -15.03
N PRO A 218 -3.26 16.16 -15.10
CA PRO A 218 -1.90 16.49 -14.63
C PRO A 218 -1.66 16.25 -13.14
N GLU A 219 -2.72 16.20 -12.33
CA GLU A 219 -2.68 15.87 -10.90
C GLU A 219 -2.26 14.43 -10.64
N TRP A 220 -2.36 13.54 -11.63
CA TRP A 220 -1.98 12.14 -11.56
C TRP A 220 -0.87 11.80 -12.55
N LYS A 221 0.06 10.94 -12.11
CA LYS A 221 1.11 10.39 -12.96
C LYS A 221 1.13 8.88 -12.84
N PHE A 222 1.22 8.19 -13.97
CA PHE A 222 1.38 6.74 -13.98
C PHE A 222 2.60 6.32 -13.18
N ASP A 223 2.39 5.35 -12.30
CA ASP A 223 3.41 4.78 -11.42
C ASP A 223 3.72 3.35 -11.86
N ALA A 224 2.68 2.53 -12.05
CA ALA A 224 2.80 1.18 -12.60
C ALA A 224 1.75 0.96 -13.71
N VAL A 225 2.12 0.16 -14.71
CA VAL A 225 1.25 -0.16 -15.86
C VAL A 225 1.55 -1.60 -16.28
N TYR A 226 0.50 -2.39 -16.49
CA TYR A 226 0.62 -3.76 -16.94
C TYR A 226 -0.51 -4.17 -17.90
N PRO A 227 -0.18 -4.85 -19.01
CA PRO A 227 1.18 -5.08 -19.54
C PRO A 227 1.93 -3.77 -19.81
N VAL A 228 3.26 -3.80 -19.76
CA VAL A 228 4.08 -2.60 -19.90
C VAL A 228 3.93 -2.04 -21.32
N VAL A 229 3.44 -0.79 -21.41
CA VAL A 229 3.34 -0.02 -22.65
C VAL A 229 3.94 1.37 -22.45
N PRO A 230 4.44 2.03 -23.52
CA PRO A 230 4.98 3.38 -23.40
C PRO A 230 3.93 4.38 -22.92
N VAL A 231 4.32 5.23 -21.97
CA VAL A 231 3.52 6.38 -21.53
C VAL A 231 4.02 7.62 -22.26
N THR A 232 3.11 8.32 -22.92
CA THR A 232 3.38 9.63 -23.53
C THR A 232 2.92 10.73 -22.58
N THR A 233 3.74 11.77 -22.41
CA THR A 233 3.38 12.95 -21.60
C THR A 233 3.21 14.16 -22.53
N SER A 234 2.07 14.84 -22.43
CA SER A 234 1.77 16.05 -23.20
C SER A 234 2.55 17.26 -22.65
N PRO A 235 2.71 18.35 -23.42
CA PRO A 235 3.31 19.58 -22.92
C PRO A 235 2.55 20.21 -21.74
N THR A 236 1.25 19.92 -21.61
CA THR A 236 0.38 20.36 -20.51
C THR A 236 0.51 19.49 -19.26
N GLY A 237 1.26 18.38 -19.33
CA GLY A 237 1.52 17.48 -18.20
C GLY A 237 0.60 16.27 -18.14
N ASP A 238 -0.38 16.15 -19.03
CA ASP A 238 -1.27 14.99 -19.13
C ASP A 238 -0.48 13.76 -19.56
N GLN A 239 -0.81 12.60 -19.02
CA GLN A 239 -0.18 11.35 -19.43
C GLN A 239 -1.19 10.44 -20.13
N THR A 240 -0.77 9.82 -21.22
CA THR A 240 -1.59 8.90 -22.00
C THR A 240 -0.80 7.65 -22.32
N LEU A 241 -1.48 6.50 -22.30
CA LEU A 241 -0.98 5.23 -22.76
C LEU A 241 -2.04 4.48 -23.57
N GLN A 242 -1.62 3.44 -24.29
CA GLN A 242 -2.52 2.62 -25.10
C GLN A 242 -2.08 1.16 -25.11
N TRP A 243 -3.04 0.26 -24.89
CA TRP A 243 -2.92 -1.17 -25.13
C TRP A 243 -3.67 -1.58 -26.39
N ASN A 244 -3.09 -2.53 -27.12
CA ASN A 244 -3.78 -3.21 -28.22
C ASN A 244 -3.90 -4.68 -27.84
N VAL A 245 -5.13 -5.15 -27.65
CA VAL A 245 -5.41 -6.48 -27.12
C VAL A 245 -6.40 -7.23 -27.99
N GLU A 246 -6.38 -8.55 -27.90
CA GLU A 246 -7.47 -9.41 -28.35
C GLU A 246 -8.11 -10.04 -27.10
N ALA A 247 -9.36 -9.66 -26.83
CA ALA A 247 -10.14 -10.20 -25.73
C ALA A 247 -10.80 -11.51 -26.16
N SER A 248 -10.58 -12.57 -25.38
CA SER A 248 -11.11 -13.91 -25.60
C SER A 248 -12.37 -14.15 -24.74
N PRO A 249 -13.31 -15.02 -25.17
CA PRO A 249 -14.52 -15.33 -24.42
C PRO A 249 -14.31 -15.89 -23.00
N ASP A 250 -13.12 -16.43 -22.72
CA ASP A 250 -12.73 -16.95 -21.41
C ASP A 250 -12.28 -15.86 -20.43
N GLY A 251 -12.34 -14.58 -20.83
CA GLY A 251 -11.91 -13.43 -20.03
C GLY A 251 -10.42 -13.13 -20.13
N THR A 252 -9.64 -13.91 -20.91
CA THR A 252 -8.23 -13.64 -21.13
C THR A 252 -8.01 -12.63 -22.26
N LEU A 253 -6.93 -11.86 -22.15
CA LEU A 253 -6.50 -10.86 -23.12
C LEU A 253 -5.15 -11.29 -23.69
N LEU A 254 -5.00 -11.25 -25.00
CA LEU A 254 -3.71 -11.33 -25.66
C LEU A 254 -3.23 -9.92 -26.00
N GLU A 255 -2.21 -9.42 -25.32
CA GLU A 255 -1.58 -8.13 -25.66
C GLU A 255 -0.67 -8.32 -26.87
N LYS A 256 -0.90 -7.52 -27.92
CA LYS A 256 -0.35 -7.76 -29.26
C LYS A 256 1.12 -7.36 -29.41
N ASN A 257 1.63 -6.42 -28.62
CA ASN A 257 3.01 -5.95 -28.75
C ASN A 257 4.01 -6.92 -28.12
N ALA A 258 3.70 -7.44 -26.94
CA ALA A 258 4.51 -8.38 -26.17
C ALA A 258 4.12 -9.85 -26.42
N GLY A 259 2.96 -10.10 -27.03
CA GLY A 259 2.42 -11.45 -27.21
C GLY A 259 2.04 -12.11 -25.88
N LEU A 260 1.74 -11.30 -24.86
CA LEU A 260 1.50 -11.75 -23.50
C LEU A 260 0.01 -12.05 -23.29
N ARG A 261 -0.31 -13.23 -22.75
CA ARG A 261 -1.67 -13.55 -22.31
C ARG A 261 -1.86 -13.16 -20.85
N VAL A 262 -2.81 -12.28 -20.58
CA VAL A 262 -3.12 -11.73 -19.26
C VAL A 262 -4.61 -11.83 -18.95
N SER A 263 -5.00 -11.78 -17.69
CA SER A 263 -6.43 -11.80 -17.30
C SER A 263 -7.06 -10.40 -17.30
N TYR A 264 -6.24 -9.35 -17.22
CA TYR A 264 -6.69 -7.97 -17.12
C TYR A 264 -5.57 -7.00 -17.50
N LEU A 265 -5.97 -5.76 -17.77
CA LEU A 265 -5.06 -4.62 -17.81
C LEU A 265 -5.10 -3.95 -16.44
N PHE A 266 -4.00 -3.42 -15.95
CA PHE A 266 -4.04 -2.56 -14.77
C PHE A 266 -3.06 -1.41 -14.89
N TRP A 267 -3.36 -0.37 -14.13
CA TRP A 267 -2.48 0.77 -13.94
C TRP A 267 -2.47 1.16 -12.46
N GLU A 268 -1.52 1.99 -12.07
CA GLU A 268 -1.45 2.69 -10.79
C GLU A 268 -0.98 4.11 -11.09
N ALA A 269 -1.33 5.06 -10.23
CA ALA A 269 -0.83 6.41 -10.37
C ALA A 269 -0.56 7.05 -9.01
N GLU A 270 0.36 7.98 -9.02
CA GLU A 270 0.69 8.82 -7.89
C GLU A 270 0.03 10.18 -8.07
N ALA A 271 -0.63 10.69 -7.02
CA ALA A 271 -1.17 12.04 -7.00
C ALA A 271 -0.12 13.05 -6.55
N PHE A 272 0.09 14.07 -7.38
CA PHE A 272 1.05 15.11 -7.14
C PHE A 272 0.35 16.40 -6.67
N LYS A 273 0.86 16.99 -5.60
CA LYS A 273 0.59 18.39 -5.29
C LYS A 273 1.62 19.22 -6.04
N ALA A 274 1.18 20.02 -7.03
CA ALA A 274 2.08 20.96 -7.69
C ALA A 274 2.74 21.84 -6.61
N HIS A 275 4.07 21.76 -6.49
CA HIS A 275 4.82 22.63 -5.63
C HIS A 275 4.75 24.06 -6.19
N GLY A 276 3.98 24.94 -5.53
CA GLY A 276 4.24 26.38 -5.55
C GLY A 276 3.87 27.17 -6.82
N GLU A 277 2.71 26.93 -7.42
CA GLU A 277 2.06 27.99 -8.21
C GLU A 277 1.27 28.90 -7.24
N PRO A 278 1.46 30.23 -7.25
CA PRO A 278 0.59 31.13 -6.52
C PRO A 278 -0.83 30.93 -7.04
N PHE A 279 -1.79 30.76 -6.13
CA PHE A 279 -3.21 30.77 -6.45
C PHE A 279 -3.50 31.91 -7.42
N SER A 280 -3.76 31.56 -8.68
CA SER A 280 -4.36 32.53 -9.60
C SER A 280 -5.68 32.96 -8.95
N PRO A 281 -5.92 34.27 -8.75
CA PRO A 281 -7.14 34.72 -8.10
C PRO A 281 -8.33 34.20 -8.92
N LEU A 282 -9.27 33.54 -8.23
CA LEU A 282 -10.55 33.15 -8.80
C LEU A 282 -11.14 34.34 -9.58
N PRO A 283 -11.68 34.12 -10.79
CA PRO A 283 -12.52 35.13 -11.44
C PRO A 283 -13.64 35.53 -10.47
N SER A 284 -13.79 36.83 -10.26
CA SER A 284 -14.84 37.38 -9.40
C SER A 284 -16.23 36.87 -9.84
N PRO A 285 -17.18 36.69 -8.90
CA PRO A 285 -18.47 36.12 -9.21
C PRO A 285 -19.19 37.05 -10.19
N THR A 286 -19.45 36.54 -11.39
CA THR A 286 -20.38 37.18 -12.30
C THR A 286 -21.76 36.74 -11.82
N ASP A 287 -22.54 37.70 -11.33
CA ASP A 287 -23.95 37.52 -10.97
C ASP A 287 -24.73 37.07 -12.20
N GLU A 288 -24.87 35.75 -12.38
CA GLU A 288 -25.96 35.18 -13.16
C GLU A 288 -26.72 34.23 -12.24
N GLN A 289 -27.93 34.66 -11.86
CA GLN A 289 -28.90 33.81 -11.17
C GLN A 289 -29.25 32.61 -12.05
N GLY A 290 -28.55 31.51 -11.82
CA GLY A 290 -28.91 30.18 -12.27
C GLY A 290 -28.42 29.19 -11.22
N SER A 291 -29.35 28.58 -10.49
CA SER A 291 -29.06 27.43 -9.63
C SER A 291 -28.64 26.26 -10.53
N PHE A 292 -27.36 26.23 -10.90
CA PHE A 292 -26.73 25.02 -11.42
C PHE A 292 -26.21 24.26 -10.23
N ASP A 293 -26.73 23.05 -10.03
CA ASP A 293 -26.14 22.03 -9.17
C ASP A 293 -24.72 21.76 -9.68
N ILE A 294 -23.73 22.47 -9.11
CA ILE A 294 -22.32 22.21 -9.36
C ILE A 294 -22.03 20.87 -8.68
N GLU A 295 -22.10 19.77 -9.44
CA GLU A 295 -21.52 18.51 -8.98
C GLU A 295 -20.08 18.80 -8.52
N PRO A 296 -19.70 18.42 -7.29
CA PRO A 296 -18.38 18.70 -6.79
C PRO A 296 -17.35 17.97 -7.68
N THR A 297 -16.61 18.74 -8.47
CA THR A 297 -15.50 18.26 -9.29
C THR A 297 -14.56 17.46 -8.39
N PHE A 298 -14.41 16.16 -8.66
CA PHE A 298 -13.38 15.36 -8.01
C PHE A 298 -12.02 15.87 -8.46
N ILE A 299 -11.27 16.44 -7.53
CA ILE A 299 -9.90 16.86 -7.76
C ILE A 299 -9.00 15.79 -7.17
N PRO A 300 -8.22 15.06 -7.98
CA PRO A 300 -7.59 13.84 -7.49
C PRO A 300 -6.53 14.02 -6.40
N ASN A 301 -5.90 15.19 -6.32
CA ASN A 301 -4.94 15.54 -5.26
C ASN A 301 -5.60 16.18 -4.02
N GLN A 302 -6.92 16.37 -4.04
CA GLN A 302 -7.74 16.86 -2.93
C GLN A 302 -9.00 15.98 -2.78
N PRO A 303 -8.83 14.66 -2.56
CA PRO A 303 -9.97 13.77 -2.39
C PRO A 303 -10.73 14.14 -1.11
N HIS A 304 -12.07 14.12 -1.20
CA HIS A 304 -12.95 14.54 -0.13
C HIS A 304 -13.90 13.43 0.30
N LEU A 305 -13.96 13.20 1.60
CA LEU A 305 -14.80 12.21 2.23
C LEU A 305 -15.38 12.80 3.52
N ASP A 306 -16.71 12.78 3.63
CA ASP A 306 -17.43 13.34 4.78
C ASP A 306 -18.71 12.55 5.08
N PRO A 307 -19.34 12.72 6.25
CA PRO A 307 -20.51 11.96 6.68
C PRO A 307 -21.74 12.02 5.76
N THR A 308 -21.85 13.02 4.88
CA THR A 308 -22.99 13.19 3.97
C THR A 308 -22.85 12.39 2.69
N ASN A 309 -21.63 12.00 2.31
CA ASN A 309 -21.35 11.32 1.04
C ASN A 309 -20.63 9.97 1.21
N SER A 310 -20.47 9.51 2.44
CA SER A 310 -19.74 8.28 2.75
C SER A 310 -20.42 7.51 3.87
N VAL A 311 -20.14 6.20 3.94
CA VAL A 311 -20.53 5.36 5.07
C VAL A 311 -19.31 5.08 5.93
N ALA A 312 -19.50 5.02 7.26
CA ALA A 312 -18.47 4.53 8.18
C ALA A 312 -18.87 3.14 8.69
N LEU A 313 -17.95 2.19 8.56
CA LEU A 313 -18.17 0.80 8.90
C LEU A 313 -17.07 0.32 9.84
N ASP A 314 -17.46 -0.52 10.78
CA ASP A 314 -16.51 -1.35 11.51
C ASP A 314 -15.78 -2.27 10.53
N VAL A 315 -14.47 -2.45 10.71
CA VAL A 315 -13.63 -3.26 9.81
C VAL A 315 -14.16 -4.69 9.66
N SER A 316 -14.81 -5.26 10.69
CA SER A 316 -15.43 -6.59 10.63
C SER A 316 -16.61 -6.69 9.63
N LYS A 317 -17.22 -5.55 9.28
CA LYS A 317 -18.38 -5.47 8.38
C LYS A 317 -18.00 -5.09 6.95
N ILE A 318 -16.74 -4.72 6.69
CA ILE A 318 -16.32 -4.17 5.40
C ILE A 318 -16.48 -5.17 4.25
N THR A 319 -16.04 -6.41 4.45
CA THR A 319 -16.06 -7.47 3.42
C THR A 319 -17.48 -7.83 2.97
N PRO A 320 -18.43 -8.19 3.86
CA PRO A 320 -19.80 -8.50 3.43
C PRO A 320 -20.53 -7.28 2.83
N TYR A 321 -20.22 -6.07 3.32
CA TYR A 321 -20.75 -4.84 2.76
C TYR A 321 -20.26 -4.63 1.31
N LEU A 322 -18.95 -4.68 1.08
CA LEU A 322 -18.36 -4.51 -0.23
C LEU A 322 -18.80 -5.59 -1.22
N ASP A 323 -18.87 -6.87 -0.83
CA ASP A 323 -19.35 -7.91 -1.76
C ASP A 323 -20.79 -7.63 -2.22
N THR A 324 -21.67 -7.24 -1.29
CA THR A 324 -23.06 -6.89 -1.59
C THR A 324 -23.16 -5.66 -2.48
N THR A 325 -22.42 -4.59 -2.15
CA THR A 325 -22.42 -3.33 -2.90
C THR A 325 -21.80 -3.47 -4.28
N LEU A 326 -20.62 -4.09 -4.40
CA LEU A 326 -19.98 -4.27 -5.70
C LEU A 326 -20.80 -5.20 -6.61
N LYS A 327 -21.54 -6.16 -6.02
CA LYS A 327 -22.48 -7.00 -6.77
C LYS A 327 -23.67 -6.18 -7.29
N SER A 328 -24.20 -5.23 -6.50
CA SER A 328 -25.28 -4.35 -6.97
C SER A 328 -24.81 -3.33 -8.01
N LEU A 329 -23.52 -2.97 -7.99
CA LEU A 329 -22.83 -2.21 -9.04
C LEU A 329 -22.46 -3.09 -10.26
N GLY A 330 -22.79 -4.38 -10.21
CA GLY A 330 -22.66 -5.33 -11.30
C GLY A 330 -21.25 -5.78 -11.64
N LEU A 331 -20.32 -5.71 -10.68
CA LEU A 331 -19.02 -6.36 -10.81
C LEU A 331 -19.19 -7.89 -10.71
N GLN A 332 -18.55 -8.61 -11.64
CA GLN A 332 -18.48 -10.07 -11.63
C GLN A 332 -17.69 -10.62 -10.43
N THR A 333 -17.87 -11.91 -10.13
CA THR A 333 -17.28 -12.53 -8.92
C THR A 333 -15.77 -12.34 -8.85
N GLU A 334 -15.04 -12.55 -9.94
CA GLU A 334 -13.59 -12.33 -9.99
C GLU A 334 -13.22 -10.88 -9.65
N ALA A 335 -13.91 -9.91 -10.26
CA ALA A 335 -13.66 -8.49 -10.01
C ALA A 335 -13.94 -8.11 -8.54
N ARG A 336 -15.03 -8.60 -7.94
CA ARG A 336 -15.35 -8.36 -6.52
C ARG A 336 -14.32 -8.99 -5.58
N THR A 337 -13.95 -10.24 -5.83
CA THR A 337 -12.94 -10.94 -5.02
C THR A 337 -11.60 -10.23 -5.12
N SER A 338 -11.17 -9.85 -6.32
CA SER A 338 -9.90 -9.14 -6.51
C SER A 338 -9.92 -7.75 -5.87
N PHE A 339 -11.02 -7.00 -5.97
CA PHE A 339 -11.17 -5.70 -5.31
C PHE A 339 -10.99 -5.81 -3.80
N ILE A 340 -11.74 -6.73 -3.18
CA ILE A 340 -11.75 -6.89 -1.72
C ILE A 340 -10.38 -7.37 -1.26
N THR A 341 -9.80 -8.40 -1.90
CA THR A 341 -8.51 -8.97 -1.48
C THR A 341 -7.35 -8.01 -1.65
N TYR A 342 -7.38 -7.12 -2.66
CA TYR A 342 -6.37 -6.08 -2.84
C TYR A 342 -6.40 -5.04 -1.71
N TRP A 343 -7.59 -4.53 -1.36
CA TRP A 343 -7.73 -3.48 -0.34
C TRP A 343 -7.78 -3.98 1.10
N LEU A 344 -8.04 -5.28 1.32
CA LEU A 344 -8.19 -5.87 2.65
C LEU A 344 -6.99 -5.57 3.58
N PRO A 345 -5.72 -5.69 3.17
CA PRO A 345 -4.59 -5.33 4.03
C PRO A 345 -4.63 -3.88 4.50
N ALA A 346 -5.04 -2.94 3.64
CA ALA A 346 -5.16 -1.53 4.01
C ALA A 346 -6.31 -1.30 5.00
N PHE A 347 -7.45 -1.97 4.80
CA PHE A 347 -8.60 -1.88 5.70
C PHE A 347 -8.27 -2.41 7.11
N LEU A 348 -7.54 -3.53 7.19
CA LEU A 348 -7.22 -4.19 8.47
C LEU A 348 -6.30 -3.37 9.39
N ARG A 349 -5.70 -2.28 8.88
CA ARG A 349 -4.91 -1.35 9.70
C ARG A 349 -5.76 -0.43 10.56
N HIS A 350 -7.06 -0.33 10.28
CA HIS A 350 -7.95 0.63 10.92
C HIS A 350 -9.15 -0.08 11.56
N PRO A 351 -9.62 0.38 12.75
CA PRO A 351 -10.78 -0.22 13.40
C PRO A 351 -12.09 0.11 12.66
N TYR A 352 -12.16 1.29 12.06
CA TYR A 352 -13.28 1.75 11.25
C TYR A 352 -12.78 2.26 9.90
N ILE A 353 -13.58 2.05 8.86
CA ILE A 353 -13.34 2.53 7.51
C ILE A 353 -14.51 3.42 7.10
N ALA A 354 -14.21 4.66 6.74
CA ALA A 354 -15.14 5.48 6.00
C ALA A 354 -14.91 5.29 4.50
N LEU A 355 -15.95 5.06 3.72
CA LEU A 355 -15.84 4.81 2.28
C LEU A 355 -16.90 5.53 1.47
N ARG A 356 -16.53 5.89 0.25
CA ARG A 356 -17.36 6.51 -0.76
C ARG A 356 -17.04 5.95 -2.14
N PHE A 357 -18.07 5.61 -2.92
CA PHE A 357 -17.90 5.41 -4.36
C PHE A 357 -18.13 6.73 -5.09
N LEU A 358 -17.27 7.03 -6.08
CA LEU A 358 -17.41 8.22 -6.92
C LEU A 358 -18.46 8.01 -8.02
N PRO A 359 -19.19 9.06 -8.42
CA PRO A 359 -19.94 9.04 -9.68
C PRO A 359 -19.01 8.70 -10.85
N GLN A 360 -19.43 7.77 -11.71
CA GLN A 360 -18.61 7.32 -12.83
C GLN A 360 -18.22 8.50 -13.75
N ALA A 361 -19.17 9.38 -14.08
CA ALA A 361 -18.93 10.56 -14.91
C ALA A 361 -17.91 11.54 -14.32
N VAL A 362 -17.77 11.56 -12.99
CA VAL A 362 -16.80 12.42 -12.29
C VAL A 362 -15.42 11.77 -12.34
N TYR A 363 -15.31 10.47 -12.11
CA TYR A 363 -14.05 9.73 -12.21
C TYR A 363 -13.50 9.70 -13.66
N GLU A 364 -14.38 9.58 -14.66
CA GLU A 364 -14.02 9.58 -16.08
C GLU A 364 -13.32 10.86 -16.53
N LYS A 365 -13.59 12.00 -15.89
CA LYS A 365 -12.88 13.26 -16.16
C LYS A 365 -11.43 13.23 -15.67
N ALA A 366 -11.15 12.53 -14.56
CA ALA A 366 -9.82 12.41 -13.99
C ALA A 366 -8.96 11.35 -14.71
N ALA A 367 -9.59 10.29 -15.18
CA ALA A 367 -8.92 9.22 -15.92
C ALA A 367 -9.71 8.78 -17.16
N PRO A 368 -9.77 9.57 -18.24
CA PRO A 368 -10.51 9.20 -19.45
C PRO A 368 -10.07 7.85 -20.03
N LEU A 369 -11.04 6.95 -20.26
CA LEU A 369 -10.82 5.62 -20.83
C LEU A 369 -11.57 5.50 -22.16
N GLU A 370 -10.82 5.41 -23.26
CA GLU A 370 -11.34 5.25 -24.61
C GLU A 370 -11.11 3.80 -25.07
N VAL A 371 -12.18 3.09 -25.40
CA VAL A 371 -12.11 1.72 -25.92
C VAL A 371 -12.70 1.66 -27.34
N SER A 372 -11.98 1.02 -28.25
CA SER A 372 -12.40 0.79 -29.64
C SER A 372 -12.31 -0.72 -29.96
N PRO A 373 -13.37 -1.38 -30.47
CA PRO A 373 -14.69 -0.83 -30.75
C PRO A 373 -15.38 -0.34 -29.47
N VAL A 374 -16.36 0.57 -29.63
CA VAL A 374 -17.06 1.12 -28.47
C VAL A 374 -17.81 -0.02 -27.76
N PRO A 375 -17.59 -0.24 -26.45
CA PRO A 375 -18.30 -1.25 -25.70
C PRO A 375 -19.78 -0.87 -25.55
N ASP A 376 -20.64 -1.88 -25.56
CA ASP A 376 -22.08 -1.71 -25.33
C ASP A 376 -22.37 -1.26 -23.90
N VAL A 377 -21.53 -1.69 -22.95
CA VAL A 377 -21.64 -1.35 -21.52
C VAL A 377 -20.26 -1.07 -20.95
N THR A 378 -20.14 0.05 -20.24
CA THR A 378 -18.92 0.41 -19.49
C THR A 378 -19.28 0.71 -18.04
N VAL A 379 -18.66 -0.02 -17.12
CA VAL A 379 -18.79 0.18 -15.67
C VAL A 379 -17.44 0.53 -15.10
N ARG A 380 -17.33 1.69 -14.46
CA ARG A 380 -16.10 2.12 -13.80
C ARG A 380 -16.40 2.48 -12.36
N VAL A 381 -15.97 1.63 -11.44
CA VAL A 381 -16.20 1.80 -10.00
C VAL A 381 -14.91 2.26 -9.33
N PHE A 382 -14.93 3.45 -8.75
CA PHE A 382 -13.79 3.99 -8.02
C PHE A 382 -14.15 4.31 -6.57
N MET A 383 -13.42 3.72 -5.64
CA MET A 383 -13.65 3.89 -4.20
C MET A 383 -12.63 4.83 -3.58
N LEU A 384 -13.10 5.84 -2.86
CA LEU A 384 -12.32 6.55 -1.87
C LEU A 384 -12.58 5.91 -0.51
N PHE A 385 -11.54 5.71 0.29
CA PHE A 385 -11.72 5.31 1.69
C PHE A 385 -10.72 5.96 2.60
N GLN A 386 -11.05 6.01 3.88
CA GLN A 386 -10.24 6.60 4.93
C GLN A 386 -10.33 5.74 6.20
N GLY A 387 -9.20 5.48 6.82
CA GLY A 387 -9.14 4.88 8.14
C GLY A 387 -9.61 5.85 9.23
N LEU A 388 -10.49 5.39 10.11
CA LEU A 388 -11.00 6.18 11.23
C LEU A 388 -10.63 5.54 12.57
N LYS A 389 -10.29 6.38 13.55
CA LYS A 389 -10.22 6.00 14.96
C LYS A 389 -11.64 5.93 15.53
N GLU A 390 -11.84 5.10 16.54
CA GLU A 390 -13.16 4.88 17.16
C GLU A 390 -13.86 6.18 17.59
N LYS A 391 -13.11 7.10 18.21
CA LYS A 391 -13.64 8.40 18.66
C LYS A 391 -14.14 9.26 17.48
N ASP A 392 -13.45 9.22 16.36
CA ASP A 392 -13.78 10.02 15.17
C ASP A 392 -14.98 9.43 14.43
N ALA A 393 -15.02 8.09 14.30
CA ALA A 393 -16.16 7.37 13.75
C ALA A 393 -17.45 7.68 14.52
N GLN A 394 -17.43 7.60 15.85
CA GLN A 394 -18.60 7.87 16.70
C GLN A 394 -19.02 9.35 16.68
N ARG A 395 -18.06 10.28 16.63
CA ARG A 395 -18.33 11.72 16.68
C ARG A 395 -18.82 12.30 15.35
N MET A 396 -18.21 11.89 14.24
CA MET A 396 -18.44 12.52 12.93
C MET A 396 -19.52 11.80 12.12
N TRP A 397 -19.54 10.47 12.10
CA TRP A 397 -20.53 9.70 11.34
C TRP A 397 -21.77 9.33 12.17
N GLY A 398 -21.68 9.34 13.50
CA GLY A 398 -22.78 8.97 14.38
C GLY A 398 -23.29 7.53 14.13
N THR A 399 -24.44 7.17 14.69
CA THR A 399 -25.15 5.91 14.41
C THR A 399 -25.86 5.89 13.05
N ALA A 400 -25.53 6.80 12.14
CA ALA A 400 -26.20 6.96 10.85
C ALA A 400 -25.82 5.83 9.87
N ASN A 401 -26.45 4.67 10.09
CA ASN A 401 -26.56 3.56 9.16
C ASN A 401 -27.53 3.90 8.00
N SER A 402 -27.39 5.07 7.38
CA SER A 402 -28.15 5.33 6.15
C SER A 402 -27.55 4.51 5.03
N THR A 403 -28.32 3.55 4.53
CA THR A 403 -27.94 2.72 3.39
C THR A 403 -27.88 3.63 2.17
N ILE A 404 -26.68 4.01 1.75
CA ILE A 404 -26.48 4.83 0.55
C ILE A 404 -26.80 3.96 -0.67
N ASP A 405 -27.65 4.46 -1.56
CA ASP A 405 -27.89 3.83 -2.85
C ASP A 405 -26.72 4.13 -3.80
N TRP A 406 -25.66 3.32 -3.67
CA TRP A 406 -24.46 3.45 -4.50
C TRP A 406 -24.72 3.28 -5.98
N LYS A 407 -25.78 2.56 -6.39
CA LYS A 407 -26.09 2.39 -7.81
C LYS A 407 -26.49 3.73 -8.44
N SER A 408 -27.34 4.48 -7.74
CA SER A 408 -27.72 5.84 -8.13
C SER A 408 -26.53 6.80 -8.08
N VAL A 409 -25.71 6.74 -7.01
CA VAL A 409 -24.52 7.61 -6.87
C VAL A 409 -23.49 7.39 -7.96
N VAL A 410 -23.17 6.13 -8.30
CA VAL A 410 -22.22 5.82 -9.38
C VAL A 410 -22.81 6.20 -10.75
N GLY A 411 -24.14 6.26 -10.86
CA GLY A 411 -24.85 6.60 -12.09
C GLY A 411 -25.01 5.42 -13.05
N LEU A 412 -25.01 4.18 -12.53
CA LEU A 412 -25.19 2.98 -13.35
C LEU A 412 -26.66 2.79 -13.70
N GLY A 413 -27.00 2.87 -15.00
CA GLY A 413 -28.36 2.64 -15.50
C GLY A 413 -28.87 1.20 -15.30
N GLU A 414 -30.08 0.90 -15.78
CA GLU A 414 -30.63 -0.46 -15.82
C GLU A 414 -29.98 -1.35 -16.90
N GLN A 415 -28.71 -1.12 -17.22
CA GLN A 415 -28.00 -1.90 -18.23
C GLN A 415 -27.74 -3.31 -17.68
N SER A 416 -28.13 -4.33 -18.46
CA SER A 416 -27.98 -5.73 -18.05
C SER A 416 -26.51 -6.14 -18.12
N LEU A 417 -25.79 -5.97 -17.01
CA LEU A 417 -24.41 -6.44 -16.84
C LEU A 417 -24.29 -7.98 -16.88
N ALA A 418 -25.43 -8.67 -16.84
CA ALA A 418 -25.53 -10.12 -16.97
C ALA A 418 -25.80 -10.60 -18.41
N ASP A 419 -26.07 -9.70 -19.35
CA ASP A 419 -26.28 -10.08 -20.76
C ASP A 419 -24.93 -10.36 -21.40
N ASP A 420 -24.61 -11.65 -21.59
CA ASP A 420 -23.34 -12.13 -22.15
C ASP A 420 -23.18 -11.88 -23.66
N SER A 421 -24.25 -11.45 -24.35
CA SER A 421 -24.21 -11.14 -25.78
C SER A 421 -23.55 -9.79 -26.11
N LEU A 422 -23.36 -8.94 -25.11
CA LEU A 422 -22.80 -7.59 -25.24
C LEU A 422 -21.26 -7.60 -25.18
N PHE A 423 -20.61 -6.55 -25.68
CA PHE A 423 -19.22 -6.24 -25.38
C PHE A 423 -19.18 -5.31 -24.16
N ARG A 424 -18.57 -5.76 -23.06
CA ARG A 424 -18.57 -5.03 -21.79
C ARG A 424 -17.15 -4.70 -21.35
N VAL A 425 -16.98 -3.51 -20.78
CA VAL A 425 -15.74 -3.09 -20.11
C VAL A 425 -16.06 -2.83 -18.65
N VAL A 426 -15.32 -3.48 -17.76
CA VAL A 426 -15.47 -3.31 -16.30
C VAL A 426 -14.14 -2.86 -15.74
N GLU A 427 -14.11 -1.69 -15.13
CA GLU A 427 -12.98 -1.20 -14.35
C GLU A 427 -13.38 -1.07 -12.89
N TRP A 428 -12.48 -1.47 -12.00
CA TRP A 428 -12.56 -1.08 -10.60
C TRP A 428 -11.23 -0.58 -10.09
N GLY A 429 -11.25 0.38 -9.18
CA GLY A 429 -10.06 0.92 -8.53
C GLY A 429 -10.41 1.62 -7.22
N GLY A 430 -9.40 2.17 -6.57
CA GLY A 430 -9.64 3.01 -5.40
C GLY A 430 -8.43 3.79 -4.94
N MET A 431 -8.62 4.58 -3.89
CA MET A 431 -7.58 5.38 -3.26
C MET A 431 -7.85 5.50 -1.76
N GLU A 432 -6.81 5.31 -0.97
CA GLU A 432 -6.82 5.62 0.45
C GLU A 432 -6.53 7.11 0.66
N ILE A 433 -7.38 7.77 1.44
CA ILE A 433 -7.17 9.11 1.95
C ILE A 433 -6.55 8.97 3.34
N LEU A 434 -5.29 9.36 3.51
CA LEU A 434 -4.64 9.37 4.82
C LEU A 434 -4.78 10.76 5.48
N GLN A 435 -4.82 10.79 6.81
CA GLN A 435 -5.10 11.96 7.65
C GLN A 435 -3.93 12.91 7.89
#